data_AF-U2JWV7-F1
#
_entry.id   AF-U2JWV7-F1
#
_cell.length_a   1.000
_cell.length_b   1.000
_cell.length_c   1.000
_cell.angle_alpha   90.00
_cell.angle_beta   90.00
_cell.angle_gamma   90.00
#
_symmetry.space_group_name_H-M   'P 1'
#
loop_
_entity.id
_entity.type
_entity.pdbx_description
1 polymer ?
#
loop_
_entity_poly.entity_id
_entity_poly.type
_entity_poly.pdbx_seq_one_letter_code
_entity_poly.pdbx_strand_id
1 'polypeptide(L)'
;MNKNFRMILLFLAGVLCFLVSQILFRIPLLTHFNYELTLLGLKNSVLLWLLLGFSAGVFEEGFRFLFHFLFPRGNYQEALFFGFGHGIFEALWLFVNILHSGGILSGIGVLERVIAVLFHMALTACIWRGCVQGKAWRGLCTAIFLHGITDALIGPMNQAGLSVWTIEAFFALVSVVVFIFEWKQRKGWGQNEKNVDSIVGN
;
A
#
# COMPACT_ATOMS: atom_id res chain seq x y z
N MET A 1 25.43 -6.51 8.55
CA MET A 1 25.04 -6.10 7.18
C MET A 1 25.20 -4.59 7.08
N ASN A 2 25.85 -4.06 6.03
CA ASN A 2 25.97 -2.61 5.83
C ASN A 2 24.57 -1.98 5.70
N LYS A 3 24.35 -0.82 6.33
CA LYS A 3 23.10 -0.04 6.27
C LYS A 3 22.61 0.15 4.82
N ASN A 4 23.49 0.52 3.89
CA ASN A 4 23.08 0.76 2.50
C ASN A 4 22.55 -0.51 1.83
N PHE A 5 23.26 -1.63 2.01
CA PHE A 5 22.84 -2.92 1.49
C PHE A 5 21.52 -3.39 2.11
N ARG A 6 21.31 -3.14 3.41
CA ARG A 6 20.03 -3.41 4.08
C ARG A 6 18.86 -2.64 3.44
N MET A 7 19.06 -1.36 3.13
CA MET A 7 18.02 -0.54 2.50
C MET A 7 17.69 -1.01 1.07
N ILE A 8 18.70 -1.41 0.30
CA ILE A 8 18.50 -2.03 -1.03
C ILE A 8 17.71 -3.33 -0.90
N LEU A 9 18.07 -4.19 0.06
CA LEU A 9 17.35 -5.44 0.31
C LEU A 9 15.88 -5.19 0.66
N LEU A 10 15.58 -4.19 1.49
CA LEU A 10 14.21 -3.81 1.85
C LEU A 10 13.41 -3.27 0.68
N PHE A 11 14.04 -2.44 -0.17
CA PHE A 11 13.43 -1.98 -1.41
C PHE A 11 13.05 -3.16 -2.32
N LEU A 12 13.99 -4.08 -2.56
CA LEU A 12 13.74 -5.28 -3.37
C LEU A 12 12.70 -6.21 -2.74
N ALA A 13 12.66 -6.30 -1.41
CA ALA A 13 11.63 -7.04 -0.69
C ALA A 13 10.25 -6.40 -0.88
N GLY A 14 10.15 -5.07 -0.93
CA GLY A 14 8.93 -4.35 -1.28
C GLY A 14 8.46 -4.65 -2.70
N VAL A 15 9.38 -4.65 -3.68
CA VAL A 15 9.11 -5.08 -5.05
C VAL A 15 8.56 -6.51 -5.07
N LEU A 16 9.24 -7.44 -4.38
CA LEU A 16 8.81 -8.84 -4.30
C LEU A 16 7.44 -8.99 -3.61
N CYS A 17 7.17 -8.18 -2.59
CA CYS A 17 5.88 -8.18 -1.90
C CYS A 17 4.72 -7.82 -2.86
N PHE A 18 4.88 -6.80 -3.70
CA PHE A 18 3.90 -6.49 -4.74
C PHE A 18 3.76 -7.65 -5.73
N LEU A 19 4.88 -8.20 -6.21
CA LEU A 19 4.87 -9.30 -7.17
C LEU A 19 4.06 -10.49 -6.66
N VAL A 20 4.31 -10.89 -5.42
CA VAL A 20 3.62 -12.01 -4.80
C VAL A 20 2.15 -11.66 -4.56
N SER A 21 1.86 -10.57 -3.85
CA SER A 21 0.49 -10.23 -3.47
C SER A 21 -0.45 -9.98 -4.66
N GLN A 22 -0.01 -9.19 -5.64
CA GLN A 22 -0.85 -8.82 -6.78
C GLN A 22 -0.76 -9.84 -7.91
N ILE A 23 0.43 -10.13 -8.42
CA ILE A 23 0.56 -10.89 -9.68
C ILE A 23 0.37 -12.38 -9.45
N LEU A 24 0.91 -12.93 -8.37
CA LEU A 24 0.81 -14.36 -8.11
C LEU A 24 -0.53 -14.74 -7.47
N PHE A 25 -1.13 -13.86 -6.65
CA PHE A 25 -2.34 -14.19 -5.90
C PHE A 25 -3.57 -13.41 -6.35
N ARG A 26 -3.61 -12.08 -6.16
CA ARG A 26 -4.86 -11.32 -6.33
C ARG A 26 -5.35 -11.28 -7.79
N ILE A 27 -4.49 -10.92 -8.74
CA ILE A 27 -4.89 -10.79 -10.16
C ILE A 27 -5.37 -12.12 -10.74
N PRO A 28 -4.68 -13.26 -10.53
CA PRO A 28 -5.19 -14.57 -10.95
C PRO A 28 -6.54 -14.92 -10.32
N LEU A 29 -6.74 -14.61 -9.03
CA LEU A 29 -8.01 -14.84 -8.35
C LEU A 29 -9.14 -13.98 -8.95
N LEU A 30 -8.88 -12.69 -9.20
CA LEU A 30 -9.86 -11.81 -9.85
C LEU A 30 -10.17 -12.27 -11.29
N THR A 31 -9.18 -12.79 -11.99
CA THR A 31 -9.34 -13.31 -13.36
C THR A 31 -10.19 -14.58 -13.37
N HIS A 32 -10.01 -15.46 -12.38
CA HIS A 32 -10.81 -16.66 -12.21
C HIS A 32 -12.30 -16.35 -12.01
N PHE A 33 -12.61 -15.30 -11.24
CA PHE A 33 -13.99 -14.86 -10.95
C PHE A 33 -14.48 -13.70 -11.85
N ASN A 34 -13.84 -13.48 -12.99
CA ASN A 34 -14.12 -12.29 -13.81
C ASN A 34 -15.59 -12.24 -14.30
N TYR A 35 -16.17 -13.40 -14.64
CA TYR A 35 -17.56 -13.47 -15.09
C TYR A 35 -18.53 -13.08 -13.97
N GLU A 36 -18.35 -13.65 -12.78
CA GLU A 36 -19.16 -13.39 -11.59
C GLU A 36 -19.04 -11.94 -11.14
N LEU A 37 -17.82 -11.38 -11.14
CA LEU A 37 -17.56 -9.99 -10.80
C LEU A 37 -18.20 -9.03 -11.81
N THR A 38 -18.19 -9.39 -13.10
CA THR A 38 -18.89 -8.62 -14.15
C THR A 38 -20.41 -8.62 -13.91
N LEU A 39 -20.99 -9.80 -13.65
CA LEU A 39 -22.42 -9.91 -13.32
C LEU A 39 -22.78 -9.13 -12.05
N LEU A 40 -21.91 -9.13 -11.04
CA LEU A 40 -22.10 -8.36 -9.83
C LEU A 40 -22.07 -6.85 -10.13
N GLY A 41 -21.15 -6.39 -10.97
CA GLY A 41 -21.07 -4.99 -11.39
C GLY A 41 -22.34 -4.49 -12.06
N LEU A 42 -22.99 -5.34 -12.86
CA LEU A 42 -24.27 -5.02 -13.50
C LEU A 42 -25.45 -4.97 -12.51
N LYS A 43 -25.39 -5.76 -11.43
CA LYS A 43 -26.46 -5.81 -10.41
C LYS A 43 -26.29 -4.78 -9.30
N ASN A 44 -25.06 -4.59 -8.84
CA ASN A 44 -24.70 -3.74 -7.72
C ASN A 44 -23.23 -3.29 -7.87
N SER A 45 -23.03 -2.20 -8.59
CA SER A 45 -21.70 -1.63 -8.84
C SER A 45 -20.99 -1.21 -7.54
N VAL A 46 -21.72 -0.69 -6.56
CA VAL A 46 -21.15 -0.27 -5.27
C VAL A 46 -20.53 -1.46 -4.54
N LEU A 47 -21.22 -2.61 -4.49
CA LEU A 47 -20.69 -3.82 -3.89
C LEU A 47 -19.47 -4.35 -4.64
N LEU A 48 -19.46 -4.29 -5.98
CA LEU A 48 -18.28 -4.64 -6.77
C LEU A 48 -17.08 -3.79 -6.38
N TRP A 49 -17.22 -2.46 -6.33
CA TRP A 49 -16.11 -1.56 -5.97
C TRP A 49 -15.62 -1.75 -4.54
N LEU A 50 -16.52 -2.02 -3.59
CA LEU A 50 -16.15 -2.41 -2.22
C LEU A 50 -15.31 -3.69 -2.22
N LEU A 51 -15.73 -4.73 -2.95
CA LEU A 51 -14.96 -5.99 -3.02
C LEU A 51 -13.60 -5.79 -3.70
N LEU A 52 -13.54 -5.04 -4.79
CA LEU A 52 -12.29 -4.77 -5.50
C LEU A 52 -11.31 -3.98 -4.63
N GLY A 53 -11.77 -2.89 -3.99
CA GLY A 53 -10.93 -2.08 -3.12
C GLY A 53 -10.48 -2.83 -1.87
N PHE A 54 -11.41 -3.43 -1.12
CA PHE A 54 -11.02 -4.18 0.09
C PHE A 54 -10.21 -5.44 -0.22
N SER A 55 -10.39 -6.10 -1.36
CA SER A 55 -9.47 -7.17 -1.76
C SER A 55 -8.06 -6.65 -2.02
N ALA A 56 -7.89 -5.45 -2.62
CA ALA A 56 -6.58 -4.81 -2.76
C ALA A 56 -5.93 -4.63 -1.39
N GLY A 57 -6.65 -4.02 -0.46
CA GLY A 57 -6.20 -3.82 0.92
C GLY A 57 -5.82 -5.14 1.61
N VAL A 58 -6.67 -6.18 1.55
CA VAL A 58 -6.38 -7.47 2.20
C VAL A 58 -5.12 -8.12 1.63
N PHE A 59 -5.00 -8.22 0.30
CA PHE A 59 -3.85 -8.88 -0.32
C PHE A 59 -2.58 -8.07 -0.11
N GLU A 60 -2.57 -6.77 -0.39
CA GLU A 60 -1.33 -6.01 -0.26
C GLU A 60 -0.90 -5.85 1.19
N GLU A 61 -1.79 -5.34 2.04
CA GLU A 61 -1.44 -5.09 3.44
C GLU A 61 -1.16 -6.40 4.19
N GLY A 62 -1.89 -7.47 3.86
CA GLY A 62 -1.64 -8.81 4.39
C GLY A 62 -0.23 -9.30 4.07
N PHE A 63 0.22 -9.18 2.83
CA PHE A 63 1.59 -9.56 2.47
C PHE A 63 2.64 -8.59 3.05
N ARG A 64 2.40 -7.27 3.09
CA ARG A 64 3.33 -6.33 3.76
C ARG A 64 3.49 -6.64 5.25
N PHE A 65 2.42 -7.10 5.90
CA PHE A 65 2.45 -7.60 7.26
C PHE A 65 3.24 -8.91 7.38
N LEU A 66 3.05 -9.88 6.49
CA LEU A 66 3.84 -11.11 6.48
C LEU A 66 5.35 -10.85 6.27
N PHE A 67 5.69 -9.94 5.35
CA PHE A 67 7.07 -9.56 5.07
C PHE A 67 7.75 -8.87 6.26
N HIS A 68 7.01 -8.22 7.15
CA HIS A 68 7.58 -7.66 8.38
C HIS A 68 8.30 -8.73 9.21
N PHE A 69 7.81 -9.98 9.25
CA PHE A 69 8.43 -11.05 10.02
C PHE A 69 9.77 -11.52 9.45
N LEU A 70 10.07 -11.19 8.19
CA LEU A 70 11.41 -11.37 7.61
C LEU A 70 12.38 -10.25 8.06
N PHE A 71 11.84 -9.13 8.57
CA PHE A 71 12.57 -7.94 9.00
C PHE A 71 12.06 -7.39 10.36
N PRO A 72 12.03 -8.19 11.45
CA PRO A 72 11.32 -7.86 12.70
C PRO A 72 11.94 -6.71 13.51
N ARG A 73 13.15 -6.26 13.15
CA ARG A 73 13.85 -5.12 13.78
C ARG A 73 13.79 -3.86 12.89
N GLY A 74 12.71 -3.71 12.13
CA GLY A 74 12.51 -2.58 11.22
C GLY A 74 12.35 -1.25 11.96
N ASN A 75 13.12 -0.23 11.58
CA ASN A 75 12.87 1.15 12.00
C ASN A 75 11.99 1.89 10.96
N TYR A 76 11.62 3.14 11.26
CA TYR A 76 10.75 3.94 10.39
C TYR A 76 11.33 4.11 8.98
N GLN A 77 12.64 4.34 8.84
CA GLN A 77 13.27 4.49 7.52
C GLN A 77 13.19 3.19 6.71
N GLU A 78 13.37 2.05 7.37
CA GLU A 78 13.29 0.73 6.75
C GLU A 78 11.89 0.43 6.23
N ALA A 79 10.85 0.77 7.01
CA ALA A 79 9.47 0.64 6.55
C ALA A 79 9.18 1.54 5.34
N LEU A 80 9.70 2.78 5.32
CA LEU A 80 9.56 3.66 4.17
C LEU A 80 10.25 3.12 2.92
N PHE A 81 11.46 2.56 3.03
CA PHE A 81 12.17 1.99 1.87
C PHE A 81 11.50 0.74 1.32
N PHE A 82 10.92 -0.09 2.19
CA PHE A 82 10.09 -1.22 1.77
C PHE A 82 8.86 -0.74 1.01
N GLY A 83 8.08 0.19 1.59
CA GLY A 83 6.88 0.73 0.94
C GLY A 83 7.18 1.48 -0.36
N PHE A 84 8.34 2.13 -0.45
CA PHE A 84 8.82 2.79 -1.66
C PHE A 84 9.08 1.80 -2.79
N GLY A 85 9.71 0.67 -2.51
CA GLY A 85 9.92 -0.40 -3.49
C GLY A 85 8.61 -1.02 -3.97
N HIS A 86 7.67 -1.27 -3.05
CA HIS A 86 6.32 -1.73 -3.37
C HIS A 86 5.61 -0.76 -4.31
N GLY A 87 5.49 0.51 -3.92
CA GLY A 87 4.73 1.51 -4.67
C GLY A 87 5.35 1.85 -6.03
N ILE A 88 6.68 1.93 -6.14
CA ILE A 88 7.33 2.18 -7.44
C ILE A 88 7.04 1.04 -8.41
N PHE A 89 7.14 -0.20 -7.95
CA PHE A 89 6.93 -1.33 -8.83
C PHE A 89 5.48 -1.41 -9.31
N GLU A 90 4.52 -1.12 -8.43
CA GLU A 90 3.12 -0.97 -8.82
C GLU A 90 2.91 0.08 -9.91
N ALA A 91 3.48 1.28 -9.74
CA ALA A 91 3.41 2.35 -10.73
C ALA A 91 4.02 1.92 -12.08
N LEU A 92 5.19 1.28 -12.05
CA LEU A 92 5.86 0.78 -13.26
C LEU A 92 5.03 -0.31 -13.95
N TRP A 93 4.50 -1.27 -13.18
CA TRP A 93 3.64 -2.32 -13.70
C TRP A 93 2.43 -1.73 -14.42
N LEU A 94 1.75 -0.76 -13.79
CA LEU A 94 0.59 -0.10 -14.40
C LEU A 94 0.96 0.67 -15.67
N PHE A 95 2.08 1.41 -15.68
CA PHE A 95 2.55 2.11 -16.87
C PHE A 95 2.86 1.16 -18.03
N VAL A 96 3.53 0.03 -17.76
CA VAL A 96 3.81 -0.99 -18.77
C VAL A 96 2.51 -1.53 -19.36
N ASN A 97 1.51 -1.82 -18.53
CA ASN A 97 0.21 -2.32 -19.01
C ASN A 97 -0.54 -1.28 -19.86
N ILE A 98 -0.56 -0.01 -19.45
CA ILE A 98 -1.19 1.08 -20.22
C ILE A 98 -0.55 1.21 -21.60
N LEU A 99 0.79 1.23 -21.66
CA LEU A 99 1.53 1.36 -22.92
C LEU A 99 1.33 0.11 -23.80
N HIS A 100 1.31 -1.08 -23.21
CA HIS A 100 1.08 -2.32 -23.94
C HIS A 100 -0.33 -2.38 -24.55
N SER A 101 -1.34 -1.81 -23.88
CA SER A 101 -2.70 -1.69 -24.41
C SER A 101 -2.89 -0.53 -25.41
N GLY A 102 -1.82 0.14 -25.81
CA GLY A 102 -1.88 1.30 -26.73
C GLY A 102 -2.39 2.59 -26.09
N GLY A 103 -2.45 2.65 -24.76
CA GLY A 103 -2.86 3.84 -24.01
C GLY A 103 -1.74 4.89 -23.91
N ILE A 104 -2.12 6.11 -23.56
CA ILE A 104 -1.21 7.25 -23.40
C ILE A 104 -1.11 7.59 -21.91
N LEU A 105 0.13 7.76 -21.42
CA LEU A 105 0.37 8.25 -20.07
C LEU A 105 0.07 9.74 -19.98
N SER A 106 -0.94 10.12 -19.20
CA SER A 106 -1.23 11.51 -18.90
C SER A 106 -0.33 12.00 -17.76
N GLY A 107 0.08 13.27 -17.78
CA GLY A 107 0.87 13.85 -16.68
C GLY A 107 0.14 13.82 -15.33
N ILE A 108 -1.18 13.91 -15.41
CA ILE A 108 -2.11 13.75 -14.29
C ILE A 108 -2.06 12.32 -13.71
N GLY A 109 -2.15 11.28 -14.55
CA GLY A 109 -2.03 9.89 -14.09
C GLY A 109 -0.63 9.56 -13.54
N VAL A 110 0.41 10.23 -14.04
CA VAL A 110 1.76 10.10 -13.44
C VAL A 110 1.80 10.72 -12.04
N LEU A 111 1.18 11.88 -11.84
CA LEU A 111 1.11 12.53 -10.52
C LEU A 111 0.35 11.66 -9.51
N GLU A 112 -0.77 11.07 -9.91
CA GLU A 112 -1.53 10.11 -9.10
C GLU A 112 -0.61 8.97 -8.61
N ARG A 113 0.25 8.42 -9.48
CA ARG A 113 1.16 7.32 -9.08
C ARG A 113 2.24 7.77 -8.10
N VAL A 114 2.77 8.98 -8.22
CA VAL A 114 3.71 9.54 -7.22
C VAL A 114 3.02 9.67 -5.86
N ILE A 115 1.76 10.11 -5.84
CA ILE A 115 0.94 10.19 -4.63
C ILE A 115 0.66 8.80 -4.06
N ALA A 116 0.34 7.82 -4.91
CA ALA A 116 0.13 6.43 -4.50
C ALA A 116 1.39 5.83 -3.85
N VAL A 117 2.59 6.09 -4.40
CA VAL A 117 3.85 5.65 -3.79
C VAL A 117 3.98 6.19 -2.35
N LEU A 118 3.67 7.47 -2.13
CA LEU A 118 3.68 8.05 -0.78
C LEU A 118 2.64 7.37 0.14
N PHE A 119 1.48 7.03 -0.40
CA PHE A 119 0.45 6.30 0.33
C PHE A 119 0.93 4.91 0.77
N HIS A 120 1.53 4.11 -0.13
CA HIS A 120 2.08 2.80 0.22
C HIS A 120 3.24 2.88 1.22
N MET A 121 4.08 3.92 1.13
CA MET A 121 5.11 4.19 2.14
C MET A 121 4.49 4.42 3.52
N ALA A 122 3.42 5.22 3.59
CA ALA A 122 2.73 5.50 4.85
C ALA A 122 2.00 4.27 5.41
N LEU A 123 1.30 3.50 4.58
CA LEU A 123 0.62 2.27 5.01
C LEU A 123 1.61 1.22 5.51
N THR A 124 2.76 1.07 4.85
CA THR A 124 3.83 0.18 5.33
C THR A 124 4.34 0.62 6.70
N ALA A 125 4.59 1.92 6.88
CA ALA A 125 4.95 2.46 8.18
C ALA A 125 3.87 2.19 9.24
N CYS A 126 2.59 2.32 8.90
CA CYS A 126 1.47 2.03 9.81
C CYS A 126 1.49 0.57 10.31
N ILE A 127 1.65 -0.39 9.39
CA ILE A 127 1.71 -1.82 9.71
C ILE A 127 2.91 -2.11 10.60
N TRP A 128 4.10 -1.71 10.16
CA TRP A 128 5.35 -2.06 10.85
C TRP A 128 5.46 -1.38 12.20
N ARG A 129 4.95 -0.14 12.34
CA ARG A 129 4.78 0.53 13.64
C ARG A 129 3.89 -0.31 14.56
N GLY A 130 2.76 -0.80 14.05
CA GLY A 130 1.87 -1.70 14.77
C GLY A 130 2.62 -2.93 15.29
N CYS A 131 3.41 -3.59 14.45
CA CYS A 131 4.20 -4.76 14.83
C CYS A 131 5.23 -4.44 15.92
N VAL A 132 6.04 -3.38 15.73
CA VAL A 132 7.10 -2.97 16.68
C VAL A 132 6.51 -2.52 18.02
N GLN A 133 5.29 -2.00 18.05
CA GLN A 133 4.61 -1.55 19.27
C GLN A 133 3.75 -2.65 19.95
N GLY A 134 3.85 -3.91 19.50
CA GLY A 134 3.03 -5.01 20.04
C GLY A 134 1.53 -4.89 19.73
N LYS A 135 1.17 -4.06 18.74
CA LYS A 135 -0.21 -3.77 18.28
C LYS A 135 -0.38 -4.16 16.81
N ALA A 136 0.26 -5.26 16.40
CA ALA A 136 0.31 -5.78 15.03
C ALA A 136 -1.05 -5.72 14.32
N TRP A 137 -2.09 -6.30 14.93
CA TRP A 137 -3.44 -6.33 14.33
C TRP A 137 -4.08 -4.95 14.18
N ARG A 138 -3.79 -4.01 15.08
CA ARG A 138 -4.30 -2.64 14.90
C ARG A 138 -3.64 -1.98 13.70
N GLY A 139 -2.33 -2.17 13.52
CA GLY A 139 -1.61 -1.69 12.33
C GLY A 139 -2.18 -2.28 11.05
N LEU A 140 -2.33 -3.62 10.99
CA LEU A 140 -2.86 -4.30 9.82
C LEU A 140 -4.30 -3.90 9.49
N CYS A 141 -5.23 -3.98 10.45
CA CYS A 141 -6.62 -3.62 10.20
C CYS A 141 -6.78 -2.16 9.78
N THR A 142 -5.97 -1.25 10.35
CA THR A 142 -5.98 0.16 9.95
C THR A 142 -5.52 0.31 8.51
N ALA A 143 -4.42 -0.36 8.12
CA ALA A 143 -3.90 -0.28 6.76
C ALA A 143 -4.88 -0.89 5.74
N ILE A 144 -5.46 -2.07 6.03
CA ILE A 144 -6.45 -2.72 5.17
C ILE A 144 -7.66 -1.80 4.97
N PHE A 145 -8.15 -1.19 6.05
CA PHE A 145 -9.30 -0.30 5.96
C PHE A 145 -8.99 0.95 5.15
N LEU A 146 -7.87 1.63 5.44
CA LEU A 146 -7.47 2.85 4.73
C LEU A 146 -7.23 2.59 3.24
N HIS A 147 -6.48 1.55 2.90
CA HIS A 147 -6.25 1.17 1.52
C HIS A 147 -7.56 0.77 0.84
N GLY A 148 -8.29 -0.16 1.44
CA GLY A 148 -9.49 -0.73 0.86
C GLY A 148 -10.60 0.30 0.63
N ILE A 149 -10.81 1.22 1.58
CA ILE A 149 -11.83 2.27 1.42
C ILE A 149 -11.41 3.30 0.39
N THR A 150 -10.13 3.66 0.32
CA THR A 150 -9.62 4.62 -0.66
C THR A 150 -9.83 4.08 -2.07
N ASP A 151 -9.46 2.83 -2.34
CA ASP A 151 -9.66 2.18 -3.63
C ASP A 151 -11.14 1.98 -3.96
N ALA A 152 -11.93 1.56 -2.97
CA ALA A 152 -13.35 1.29 -3.15
C ALA A 152 -14.17 2.55 -3.50
N LEU A 153 -13.71 3.74 -3.12
CA LEU A 153 -14.41 5.00 -3.38
C LEU A 153 -14.14 5.58 -4.79
N ILE A 154 -13.01 5.25 -5.43
CA ILE A 154 -12.64 5.80 -6.74
C ILE A 154 -13.71 5.50 -7.79
N GLY A 155 -14.17 4.24 -7.85
CA GLY A 155 -15.17 3.79 -8.81
C GLY A 155 -16.53 4.48 -8.68
N PRO A 156 -17.18 4.46 -7.49
CA PRO A 156 -18.42 5.18 -7.24
C PRO A 156 -18.31 6.69 -7.47
N MET A 157 -17.17 7.31 -7.14
CA MET A 157 -16.95 8.73 -7.43
C MET A 157 -16.95 9.02 -8.94
N ASN A 158 -16.30 8.17 -9.73
CA ASN A 158 -16.31 8.24 -11.18
C ASN A 158 -17.74 8.02 -11.74
N GLN A 159 -18.47 7.03 -11.23
CA GLN A 159 -19.86 6.76 -11.62
C GLN A 159 -20.82 7.90 -11.26
N ALA A 160 -20.55 8.64 -10.19
CA ALA A 160 -21.29 9.85 -9.80
C ALA A 160 -20.96 11.06 -10.69
N GLY A 161 -20.06 10.92 -11.68
CA GLY A 161 -19.69 11.98 -12.60
C GLY A 161 -18.75 13.03 -12.01
N LEU A 162 -18.05 12.71 -10.91
CA LEU A 162 -17.03 13.62 -10.37
C LEU A 162 -15.86 13.76 -11.34
N SER A 163 -15.33 14.98 -11.43
CA SER A 163 -14.19 15.24 -12.32
C SER A 163 -12.95 14.47 -11.84
N VAL A 164 -12.07 14.10 -12.79
CA VAL A 164 -10.78 13.46 -12.50
C VAL A 164 -9.99 14.27 -11.46
N TRP A 165 -9.97 15.59 -11.59
CA TRP A 165 -9.35 16.50 -10.63
C TRP A 165 -9.90 16.36 -9.21
N THR A 166 -11.21 16.15 -9.06
CA THR A 166 -11.85 15.97 -7.75
C THR A 166 -11.47 14.63 -7.12
N ILE A 167 -11.44 13.56 -7.93
CA ILE A 167 -11.05 12.21 -7.48
C ILE A 167 -9.59 12.20 -7.03
N GLU A 168 -8.71 12.84 -7.80
CA GLU A 168 -7.30 12.93 -7.48
C GLU A 168 -7.02 13.83 -6.29
N ALA A 169 -7.71 14.97 -6.17
CA ALA A 169 -7.59 15.84 -5.00
C ALA A 169 -8.02 15.10 -3.72
N PHE A 170 -9.08 14.27 -3.80
CA PHE A 170 -9.48 13.39 -2.71
C PHE A 170 -8.38 12.38 -2.37
N PHE A 171 -7.85 11.66 -3.36
CA PHE A 171 -6.80 10.67 -3.14
C PHE A 171 -5.51 11.30 -2.57
N ALA A 172 -5.12 12.46 -3.10
CA ALA A 172 -3.99 13.25 -2.62
C ALA A 172 -4.19 13.68 -1.16
N LEU A 173 -5.37 14.18 -0.82
CA LEU A 173 -5.69 14.59 0.55
C LEU A 173 -5.58 13.42 1.52
N VAL A 174 -6.19 12.27 1.20
CA VAL A 174 -6.11 11.06 2.03
C VAL A 174 -4.65 10.64 2.20
N SER A 175 -3.89 10.58 1.11
CA SER A 175 -2.48 10.19 1.11
C SER A 175 -1.63 11.09 1.99
N VAL A 176 -1.81 12.41 1.87
CA VAL A 176 -1.10 13.41 2.69
C VAL A 176 -1.47 13.29 4.16
N VAL A 177 -2.76 13.13 4.49
CA VAL A 177 -3.22 12.98 5.87
C VAL A 177 -2.61 11.74 6.53
N VAL A 178 -2.65 10.60 5.84
CA VAL A 178 -2.09 9.33 6.35
C VAL A 178 -0.57 9.44 6.49
N PHE A 179 0.13 10.03 5.52
CA PHE A 179 1.57 10.24 5.59
C PHE A 179 1.97 11.16 6.75
N ILE A 180 1.28 12.31 6.93
CA ILE A 180 1.55 13.24 8.04
C ILE A 180 1.30 12.57 9.39
N PHE A 181 0.23 11.76 9.49
CA PHE A 181 -0.05 11.00 10.70
C PHE A 181 1.12 10.06 11.04
N GLU A 182 1.54 9.21 10.10
CA GLU A 182 2.65 8.27 10.34
C GLU A 182 4.00 8.99 10.56
N TRP A 183 4.23 10.11 9.88
CA TRP A 183 5.40 10.96 10.11
C TRP A 183 5.44 11.47 11.55
N LYS A 184 4.32 11.91 12.13
CA LYS A 184 4.26 12.33 13.54
C LYS A 184 4.57 11.17 14.50
N GLN A 185 4.14 9.96 14.15
CA GLN A 185 4.36 8.76 14.96
C GLN A 185 5.81 8.23 14.91
N ARG A 186 6.65 8.69 13.97
CA ARG A 186 8.05 8.22 13.79
C ARG A 186 8.90 8.31 15.07
N LYS A 187 8.63 9.29 15.94
CA LYS A 187 9.38 9.48 17.20
C LYS A 187 9.21 8.29 18.16
N GLY A 188 8.08 7.59 18.10
CA GLY A 188 7.79 6.43 18.93
C GLY A 188 8.52 5.15 18.51
N TRP A 189 9.19 5.12 17.35
CA TRP A 189 9.94 3.95 16.90
C TRP A 189 11.28 3.81 17.64
N GLY A 190 11.99 4.91 17.89
CA GLY A 190 13.32 4.89 18.54
C GLY A 190 13.30 4.76 20.07
N GLN A 191 12.13 4.81 20.71
CA GLN A 191 12.01 4.60 22.17
C GLN A 191 12.07 3.11 22.55
N ASN A 192 11.66 2.20 21.65
CA ASN A 192 11.76 0.77 21.88
C ASN A 192 13.19 0.23 21.68
N GLU A 193 13.97 0.78 20.74
CA GLU A 193 15.38 0.40 20.56
C GLU A 193 16.21 0.71 21.82
N LYS A 194 16.06 1.92 22.38
CA LYS A 194 16.76 2.33 23.62
C LYS A 194 16.40 1.51 24.85
N ASN A 195 15.16 0.99 24.91
CA ASN A 195 14.71 0.13 26.01
C ASN A 195 15.24 -1.30 25.88
N VAL A 196 15.49 -1.79 24.66
CA VAL A 196 16.11 -3.11 24.46
C VAL A 196 17.61 -3.03 24.72
N ASP A 197 18.28 -1.97 24.25
CA ASP A 197 19.72 -1.79 24.48
C ASP A 197 20.05 -1.59 25.97
N SER A 198 19.17 -0.93 26.74
CA SER A 198 19.34 -0.77 28.19
C SER A 198 19.11 -2.05 29.00
N ILE A 199 18.34 -3.02 28.47
CA ILE A 199 18.13 -4.34 29.09
C ILE A 199 19.27 -5.30 28.76
N VAL A 200 19.85 -5.18 27.55
CA VAL A 200 20.92 -6.08 27.09
C VAL A 200 22.32 -5.59 27.50
N GLY A 201 22.44 -4.36 28.01
CA GLY A 201 23.67 -3.88 28.65
C GLY A 201 24.85 -3.83 27.67
N ASN A 202 24.80 -2.89 26.73
CA ASN A 202 25.99 -2.38 26.06
C ASN A 202 26.28 -0.95 26.56
#